data_AF-A0AAD6W202-F1
#
_entry.id   AF-A0AAD6W202-F1
#
_cell.length_a   1.000
_cell.length_b   1.000
_cell.length_c   1.000
_cell.angle_alpha   90.00
_cell.angle_beta   90.00
_cell.angle_gamma   90.00
#
_symmetry.space_group_name_H-M   'P 1'
#
loop_
_entity.id
_entity.type
_entity.pdbx_description
1 polymer ?
#
loop_
_entity_poly.entity_id
_entity_poly.type
_entity_poly.pdbx_seq_one_letter_code
_entity_poly.pdbx_strand_id
1 'polypeptide(L)'
;MQQETNDNLEDASNELILTDEEVVRFQIGEVFAHVPKDEVETRIEQMKEVTGKNLEKLEEEKDSVLAQMTELKKILYGKFGESINLEED
;
A
#
# COMPACT_ATOMS: atom_id res chain seq x y z
N MET A 1 0.11 0.16 6.75
CA MET A 1 0.69 -1.11 6.25
C MET A 1 1.30 -0.96 4.86
N GLN A 2 0.57 -0.76 3.76
CA GLN A 2 1.22 -0.63 2.43
C GLN A 2 2.09 0.62 2.29
N GLN A 3 1.63 1.77 2.79
CA GLN A 3 2.43 2.99 2.81
C GLN A 3 3.72 2.83 3.64
N GLU A 4 3.60 2.35 4.87
CA GLU A 4 4.73 1.99 5.74
C GLU A 4 5.69 0.97 5.10
N THR A 5 5.17 0.01 4.32
CA THR A 5 6.03 -0.94 3.58
C THR A 5 6.84 -0.22 2.52
N ASN A 6 6.23 0.75 1.82
CA ASN A 6 6.91 1.54 0.80
C ASN A 6 7.98 2.45 1.42
N ASP A 7 7.69 3.06 2.58
CA ASP A 7 8.65 3.86 3.33
C ASP A 7 9.85 3.01 3.76
N ASN A 8 9.61 1.80 4.29
CA ASN A 8 10.67 0.86 4.66
C ASN A 8 11.53 0.41 3.44
N LEU A 9 10.91 0.24 2.27
CA LEU A 9 11.63 -0.08 1.04
C LEU A 9 12.50 1.09 0.55
N GLU A 10 12.03 2.32 0.72
CA GLU A 10 12.79 3.52 0.41
C GLU A 10 14.00 3.68 1.33
N ASP A 11 13.80 3.47 2.65
CA ASP A 11 14.89 3.47 3.62
C ASP A 11 15.94 2.38 3.29
N ALA A 12 15.49 1.17 2.94
CA ALA A 12 16.38 0.10 2.51
C ALA A 12 17.15 0.45 1.21
N SER A 13 16.51 1.12 0.26
CA SER A 13 17.15 1.61 -0.97
C SER A 13 18.23 2.65 -0.65
N ASN A 14 17.95 3.57 0.28
CA ASN A 14 18.91 4.59 0.69
C ASN A 14 20.14 3.98 1.37
N GLU A 15 19.95 3.00 2.26
CA GLU A 15 21.05 2.27 2.89
C GLU A 15 21.87 1.47 1.88
N LEU A 16 21.21 0.87 0.87
CA LEU A 16 21.89 0.14 -0.20
C LEU A 16 22.81 1.04 -1.03
N ILE A 17 22.49 2.32 -1.21
CA ILE A 17 23.37 3.26 -1.92
C ILE A 17 24.68 3.47 -1.15
N LEU A 18 24.65 3.42 0.19
CA LEU A 18 25.80 3.72 1.05
C LEU A 18 26.81 2.57 1.16
N THR A 19 26.46 1.34 0.77
CA THR A 19 27.36 0.19 0.85
C THR A 19 28.29 0.08 -0.36
N ASP A 20 29.56 -0.20 -0.10
CA ASP A 20 30.57 -0.54 -1.12
C ASP A 20 30.58 -2.05 -1.45
N GLU A 21 29.72 -2.86 -0.80
CA GLU A 21 29.63 -4.30 -1.07
C GLU A 21 28.94 -4.59 -2.41
N GLU A 22 29.57 -5.40 -3.27
CA GLU A 22 29.00 -5.85 -4.55
C GLU A 22 27.89 -6.92 -4.35
N VAL A 23 27.88 -7.59 -3.21
CA VAL A 23 26.94 -8.66 -2.87
C VAL A 23 26.41 -8.41 -1.47
N VAL A 24 25.09 -8.31 -1.33
CA VAL A 24 24.41 -8.04 -0.07
C VAL A 24 23.52 -9.20 0.35
N ARG A 25 23.14 -9.24 1.63
CA ARG A 25 22.19 -10.23 2.15
C ARG A 25 20.77 -9.71 2.00
N PHE A 26 20.03 -10.27 1.05
CA PHE A 26 18.64 -9.93 0.80
C PHE A 26 17.70 -10.92 1.52
N GLN A 27 16.71 -10.40 2.25
CA GLN A 27 15.72 -11.23 2.95
C GLN A 27 14.65 -11.76 2.00
N ILE A 28 14.39 -13.06 2.04
CA ILE A 28 13.32 -13.72 1.29
C ILE A 28 12.55 -14.61 2.27
N GLY A 29 11.36 -14.15 2.69
CA GLY A 29 10.60 -14.81 3.76
C GLY A 29 11.40 -14.83 5.06
N GLU A 30 11.77 -16.03 5.52
CA GLU A 30 12.49 -16.26 6.78
C GLU A 30 14.01 -16.45 6.61
N VAL A 31 14.53 -16.37 5.37
CA VAL A 31 15.97 -16.61 5.09
C VAL A 31 16.63 -15.40 4.44
N PHE A 32 17.97 -15.34 4.50
CA PHE A 32 18.78 -14.36 3.79
C PHE A 32 19.61 -15.05 2.71
N ALA A 33 19.59 -14.51 1.50
CA ALA A 33 20.41 -14.96 0.38
C ALA A 33 21.45 -13.90 0.03
N HIS A 34 22.64 -14.33 -0.40
CA HIS A 34 23.63 -13.43 -0.99
C HIS A 34 23.20 -13.13 -2.42
N VAL A 35 22.96 -11.86 -2.72
CA VAL A 35 22.44 -11.39 -4.01
C VAL A 35 23.28 -10.19 -4.47
N PRO A 36 23.63 -10.10 -5.77
CA PRO A 36 24.29 -8.91 -6.31
C PRO A 36 23.51 -7.64 -5.99
N LYS A 37 24.22 -6.57 -5.61
CA LYS A 37 23.63 -5.29 -5.20
C LYS A 37 22.65 -4.75 -6.24
N ASP A 38 23.05 -4.74 -7.50
CA ASP A 38 22.31 -4.26 -8.67
C ASP A 38 21.03 -5.08 -8.93
N GLU A 39 21.03 -6.37 -8.59
CA GLU A 39 19.81 -7.18 -8.61
C GLU A 39 18.88 -6.80 -7.45
N VAL A 40 19.43 -6.51 -6.26
CA VAL A 40 18.63 -6.06 -5.11
C VAL A 40 17.99 -4.70 -5.36
N GLU A 41 18.72 -3.75 -5.94
CA GLU A 41 18.20 -2.43 -6.34
C GLU A 41 16.99 -2.59 -7.28
N THR A 42 17.13 -3.45 -8.30
CA THR A 42 16.05 -3.74 -9.24
C THR A 42 14.83 -4.35 -8.54
N ARG A 43 15.05 -5.29 -7.62
CA ARG A 43 13.97 -5.93 -6.85
C ARG A 43 13.25 -4.95 -5.93
N ILE A 44 13.98 -4.08 -5.24
CA ILE A 44 13.39 -3.05 -4.36
C ILE A 44 12.49 -2.11 -5.17
N GLU A 45 12.96 -1.64 -6.32
CA GLU A 45 12.16 -0.75 -7.17
C GLU A 45 10.88 -1.43 -7.68
N GLN A 46 10.97 -2.69 -8.10
CA GLN A 46 9.79 -3.47 -8.49
C GLN A 46 8.80 -3.66 -7.32
N MET A 47 9.30 -3.91 -6.11
CA MET A 47 8.46 -4.06 -4.92
C MET A 47 7.75 -2.74 -4.58
N LYS A 48 8.43 -1.59 -4.71
CA LYS A 48 7.84 -0.27 -4.53
C LYS A 48 6.75 0.00 -5.57
N GLU A 49 7.01 -0.29 -6.84
CA GLU A 49 6.04 -0.08 -7.92
C GLU A 49 4.76 -0.93 -7.70
N VAL A 50 4.92 -2.21 -7.39
CA VAL A 50 3.80 -3.12 -7.12
C VAL A 50 3.01 -2.68 -5.89
N THR A 51 3.70 -2.30 -4.81
CA THR A 51 3.06 -1.84 -3.58
C THR A 51 2.31 -0.53 -3.81
N GLY A 52 2.90 0.43 -4.54
CA GLY A 52 2.26 1.69 -4.90
C GLY A 52 0.99 1.50 -5.74
N LYS A 53 1.03 0.63 -6.76
CA LYS A 53 -0.15 0.31 -7.59
C LYS A 53 -1.26 -0.34 -6.78
N ASN A 54 -0.90 -1.22 -5.84
CA ASN A 54 -1.90 -1.85 -4.95
C ASN A 54 -2.53 -0.83 -4.00
N LEU A 55 -1.76 0.15 -3.52
CA LEU A 55 -2.26 1.21 -2.65
C LEU A 55 -3.26 2.07 -3.40
N GLU A 56 -2.91 2.55 -4.60
CA GLU A 56 -3.79 3.35 -5.47
C GLU A 56 -5.11 2.62 -5.73
N LYS A 57 -5.03 1.34 -6.10
CA LYS A 57 -6.23 0.52 -6.32
C LYS A 57 -7.13 0.41 -5.09
N LEU A 58 -6.55 0.23 -3.90
CA LEU A 58 -7.32 0.14 -2.65
C LEU A 58 -7.97 1.47 -2.28
N GLU A 59 -7.31 2.59 -2.57
CA GLU A 59 -7.87 3.94 -2.39
C GLU A 59 -9.06 4.17 -3.33
N GLU A 60 -8.93 3.80 -4.61
CA GLU A 60 -10.04 3.86 -5.57
C GLU A 60 -11.24 2.99 -5.15
N GLU A 61 -10.98 1.76 -4.69
CA GLU A 61 -12.02 0.85 -4.19
C GLU A 61 -12.73 1.44 -2.96
N LYS A 62 -11.97 2.01 -2.02
CA LYS A 62 -12.51 2.69 -0.84
C LYS A 62 -13.42 3.85 -1.25
N ASP A 63 -12.96 4.71 -2.15
CA ASP A 63 -13.74 5.88 -2.59
C ASP A 63 -15.01 5.46 -3.31
N SER A 64 -14.95 4.40 -4.12
CA SER A 64 -16.13 3.79 -4.75
C SER A 64 -17.15 3.30 -3.72
N VAL A 65 -16.70 2.60 -2.68
CA VAL A 65 -17.57 2.09 -1.61
C VAL A 65 -18.20 3.24 -0.82
N LEU A 66 -17.43 4.29 -0.49
CA LEU A 66 -17.94 5.48 0.20
C LEU A 66 -18.98 6.24 -0.62
N ALA A 67 -18.76 6.32 -1.95
CA ALA A 67 -19.74 6.92 -2.87
C ALA A 67 -21.04 6.10 -2.91
N GLN A 68 -20.94 4.77 -3.01
CA GLN A 68 -22.09 3.87 -2.98
C GLN A 68 -22.86 3.96 -1.65
N MET A 69 -22.14 4.02 -0.53
CA MET A 69 -22.74 4.21 0.80
C MET A 69 -23.50 5.53 0.88
N THR A 70 -22.90 6.62 0.38
CA THR A 70 -23.53 7.94 0.36
C THR A 70 -24.84 7.92 -0.44
N GLU A 71 -24.84 7.29 -1.60
CA GLU A 71 -26.06 7.16 -2.42
C GLU A 71 -27.12 6.30 -1.72
N LEU A 72 -26.72 5.19 -1.10
CA LEU A 72 -27.64 4.34 -0.36
C LEU A 72 -28.27 5.08 0.83
N LYS A 73 -27.49 5.88 1.58
CA LYS A 73 -28.01 6.73 2.67
C LYS A 73 -29.09 7.69 2.16
N LYS A 74 -28.87 8.34 1.01
CA LYS A 74 -29.90 9.22 0.39
C LYS A 74 -31.18 8.48 0.06
N ILE A 75 -31.07 7.29 -0.55
CA ILE A 75 -32.24 6.46 -0.88
C ILE A 75 -33.02 6.10 0.39
N LEU A 76 -32.32 5.69 1.45
CA LEU A 76 -32.95 5.31 2.72
C LEU A 76 -33.63 6.50 3.39
N TYR A 77 -32.96 7.65 3.50
CA TYR A 77 -33.59 8.86 4.04
C TYR A 77 -34.76 9.36 3.19
N GLY A 78 -34.69 9.25 1.86
CA GLY A 78 -35.81 9.57 0.98
C GLY A 78 -37.04 8.68 1.21
N LYS A 79 -36.83 7.42 1.64
CA LYS A 79 -37.91 6.45 1.88
C LYS A 79 -38.45 6.47 3.31
N PHE A 80 -37.57 6.65 4.29
CA PHE A 80 -37.88 6.48 5.71
C PHE A 80 -37.88 7.81 6.50
N GLY A 81 -37.32 8.89 5.94
CA GLY A 81 -37.30 10.21 6.58
C GLY A 81 -36.69 10.18 7.98
N GLU A 82 -37.37 10.81 8.94
CA GLU A 82 -36.96 10.91 10.35
C GLU A 82 -37.13 9.61 11.15
N SER A 83 -37.65 8.53 10.54
CA SER A 83 -37.82 7.25 11.24
C SER A 83 -36.51 6.45 11.40
N ILE A 84 -35.41 6.93 10.82
CA ILE A 84 -34.07 6.33 10.89
C ILE A 84 -33.00 7.40 11.15
N ASN A 85 -31.85 6.99 11.69
CA ASN A 85 -30.63 7.80 11.75
C ASN A 85 -29.43 6.93 11.34
N LEU A 86 -28.70 7.35 10.31
CA LEU A 86 -27.58 6.64 9.67
C LEU A 86 -26.27 7.46 9.67
N GLU A 87 -26.22 8.56 10.41
CA GLU A 87 -24.97 9.29 10.65
C GLU A 87 -24.04 8.45 11.55
N GLU A 88 -22.73 8.51 11.30
CA GLU A 88 -21.72 7.96 12.23
C GLU A 88 -21.35 9.07 13.24
N ASP A 89 -21.03 8.69 14.47
CA ASP A 89 -20.33 9.58 15.44
C ASP A 89 -18.91 9.92 14.97
#